data_AF-A0AAX6ET27-F1
#
_entry.id   AF-A0AAX6ET27-F1
#
_cell.length_a   1.000
_cell.length_b   1.000
_cell.length_c   1.000
_cell.angle_alpha   90.00
_cell.angle_beta   90.00
_cell.angle_gamma   90.00
#
_symmetry.space_group_name_H-M   'P 1'
#
loop_
_entity.id
_entity.type
_entity.pdbx_description
1 polymer ?
#
loop_
_entity_poly.entity_id
_entity_poly.type
_entity_poly.pdbx_seq_one_letter_code
_entity_poly.pdbx_strand_id
1 'polypeptide(L)'
;MPSSVLSSDSMHIGLLAAAAYAAATNSRFTVFYNPRSCPSEFVIPLSKYVKAVCHTRVSVGMRFRMLFETEESSIRRYMGTITGISDLDPVRWPNSHWRSVKNAVEVCLILW
;
A
#
# COMPACT_ATOMS: atom_id res chain seq x y z
N MET A 1 -16.43 -6.69 -17.22
CA MET A 1 -17.34 -5.64 -16.71
C MET A 1 -17.91 -6.14 -15.39
N PRO A 2 -17.58 -5.52 -14.25
CA PRO A 2 -18.20 -5.90 -12.97
C PRO A 2 -19.71 -5.61 -13.05
N SER A 3 -20.54 -6.50 -12.50
CA SER A 3 -21.99 -6.33 -12.45
C SER A 3 -22.35 -5.14 -11.57
N SER A 4 -23.16 -4.22 -12.09
CA SER A 4 -23.52 -2.94 -11.46
C SER A 4 -24.56 -3.11 -10.34
N VAL A 5 -24.20 -3.82 -9.27
CA VAL A 5 -25.08 -4.02 -8.10
C VAL A 5 -24.95 -2.85 -7.10
N LEU A 6 -23.79 -2.21 -7.04
CA LEU A 6 -23.51 -1.07 -6.15
C LEU A 6 -22.71 0.00 -6.90
N SER A 7 -22.93 1.28 -6.56
CA SER A 7 -22.07 2.37 -7.04
C SER A 7 -20.67 2.28 -6.43
N SER A 8 -19.67 2.85 -7.10
CA SER A 8 -18.30 2.90 -6.58
C SER A 8 -18.24 3.54 -5.19
N ASP A 9 -18.95 4.65 -5.00
CA ASP A 9 -19.00 5.37 -3.71
C ASP A 9 -19.54 4.49 -2.58
N SER A 10 -20.63 3.76 -2.84
CA SER A 10 -21.21 2.83 -1.87
C SER A 10 -20.27 1.69 -1.53
N MET A 11 -19.48 1.20 -2.49
CA MET A 11 -18.45 0.18 -2.23
C MET A 11 -17.32 0.73 -1.35
N HIS A 12 -16.85 1.95 -1.61
CA HIS A 12 -15.78 2.57 -0.81
C HIS A 12 -16.23 2.84 0.63
N ILE A 13 -17.43 3.40 0.81
CA ILE A 13 -18.01 3.66 2.13
C ILE A 13 -18.26 2.33 2.86
N GLY A 14 -18.82 1.34 2.16
CA GLY A 14 -19.09 0.01 2.72
C GLY A 14 -17.84 -0.70 3.22
N LEU A 15 -16.72 -0.60 2.48
CA LEU A 15 -15.43 -1.16 2.92
C LEU A 15 -14.92 -0.51 4.21
N LEU A 16 -14.94 0.83 4.28
CA LEU A 16 -14.50 1.57 5.47
C LEU A 16 -15.39 1.24 6.68
N ALA A 17 -16.70 1.21 6.49
CA ALA A 17 -17.66 0.87 7.52
C ALA A 17 -17.45 -0.57 8.04
N ALA A 18 -17.25 -1.54 7.14
CA ALA A 18 -16.99 -2.93 7.51
C ALA A 18 -15.69 -3.09 8.31
N ALA A 19 -14.61 -2.44 7.88
CA ALA A 19 -13.33 -2.48 8.59
C ALA A 19 -13.43 -1.83 9.97
N ALA A 20 -14.08 -0.66 10.07
CA ALA A 20 -14.27 0.04 11.34
C ALA A 20 -15.12 -0.78 12.33
N TYR A 21 -16.22 -1.37 11.86
CA TYR A 21 -17.07 -2.24 12.67
C TYR A 21 -16.33 -3.48 13.18
N ALA A 22 -15.58 -4.15 12.29
CA ALA A 22 -14.78 -5.32 12.65
C ALA A 22 -13.70 -5.00 13.70
N ALA A 23 -13.02 -3.86 13.56
CA ALA A 23 -12.05 -3.39 14.53
C ALA A 23 -12.68 -3.07 15.89
N ALA A 24 -13.84 -2.40 15.91
CA ALA A 24 -14.52 -2.02 17.14
C ALA A 24 -15.14 -3.21 17.89
N THR A 25 -15.60 -4.23 17.18
CA THR A 25 -16.29 -5.40 17.75
C THR A 25 -15.39 -6.63 17.87
N ASN A 26 -14.13 -6.53 17.45
CA ASN A 26 -13.19 -7.65 17.33
C ASN A 26 -13.78 -8.81 16.51
N SER A 27 -14.54 -8.47 15.46
CA SER A 27 -15.15 -9.43 14.54
C SER A 27 -14.28 -9.61 13.30
N ARG A 28 -14.54 -10.69 12.55
CA ARG A 28 -13.88 -10.93 11.26
C ARG A 28 -14.61 -10.18 10.16
N PHE A 29 -13.87 -9.76 9.13
CA PHE A 29 -14.41 -9.29 7.86
C PHE A 29 -13.53 -9.83 6.72
N THR A 30 -14.07 -9.84 5.50
CA THR A 30 -13.40 -10.41 4.32
C THR A 30 -13.04 -9.30 3.35
N VAL A 31 -11.84 -9.40 2.77
CA VAL A 31 -11.36 -8.55 1.70
C VAL A 31 -11.00 -9.41 0.48
N PHE A 32 -11.30 -8.90 -0.71
CA PHE A 32 -10.93 -9.54 -1.97
C PHE A 32 -9.69 -8.84 -2.55
N TYR A 33 -8.66 -9.62 -2.87
CA TYR A 33 -7.45 -9.11 -3.50
C TYR A 33 -7.29 -9.70 -4.89
N ASN A 34 -7.18 -8.83 -5.90
CA ASN A 34 -6.83 -9.21 -7.27
C ASN A 34 -5.47 -8.57 -7.63
N PRO A 35 -4.36 -9.34 -7.61
CA PRO A 35 -3.02 -8.83 -7.90
C PRO A 35 -2.88 -8.20 -9.28
N ARG A 36 -3.70 -8.61 -10.26
CA ARG A 36 -3.67 -8.07 -11.62
C ARG A 36 -4.36 -6.71 -11.73
N SER A 37 -5.31 -6.40 -10.84
CA SER A 37 -6.03 -5.13 -10.81
C SER A 37 -5.48 -4.16 -9.77
N CYS A 38 -4.76 -4.65 -8.75
CA CYS A 38 -4.14 -3.84 -7.72
C CYS A 38 -2.67 -4.26 -7.55
N PRO A 39 -1.71 -3.47 -8.06
CA PRO A 39 -0.29 -3.81 -7.95
C PRO A 39 0.29 -3.55 -6.55
N SER A 40 -0.46 -2.93 -5.64
CA SER A 40 -0.01 -2.64 -4.29
C SER A 40 -0.65 -3.58 -3.27
N GLU A 41 0.20 -4.31 -2.56
CA GLU A 41 -0.22 -5.11 -1.41
C GLU A 41 -0.73 -4.20 -0.29
N PHE A 42 -1.97 -4.44 0.16
CA PHE A 42 -2.60 -3.71 1.27
C PHE A 42 -2.77 -4.55 2.54
N VAL A 43 -2.52 -5.87 2.47
CA VAL A 43 -2.44 -6.76 3.63
C VAL A 43 -0.99 -7.15 3.82
N ILE A 44 -0.31 -6.54 4.80
CA ILE A 44 1.12 -6.71 5.01
C ILE A 44 1.35 -7.50 6.30
N PRO A 45 2.14 -8.59 6.27
CA PRO A 45 2.55 -9.27 7.50
C PRO A 45 3.22 -8.31 8.48
N LEU A 46 2.80 -8.34 9.75
CA LEU A 46 3.29 -7.44 10.80
C LEU A 46 4.82 -7.44 10.91
N SER A 47 5.45 -8.61 10.77
CA SER A 47 6.92 -8.74 10.82
C SER A 47 7.63 -7.94 9.73
N LYS A 48 7.08 -7.92 8.50
CA LYS A 48 7.61 -7.12 7.39
C LYS A 48 7.43 -5.64 7.67
N TYR A 49 6.24 -5.25 8.15
CA TYR A 49 5.94 -3.87 8.50
C TYR A 49 6.89 -3.32 9.56
N VAL A 50 7.08 -4.03 10.68
CA VAL A 50 7.97 -3.60 11.77
C VAL A 50 9.41 -3.46 11.29
N LYS A 51 9.90 -4.40 10.47
CA LYS A 51 11.23 -4.31 9.89
C LYS A 51 11.37 -3.06 9.02
N ALA A 52 10.40 -2.81 8.13
CA ALA A 52 10.43 -1.68 7.21
C ALA A 52 10.36 -0.32 7.91
N VAL A 53 9.44 -0.16 8.88
CA VAL A 53 9.17 1.12 9.55
C VAL A 53 10.15 1.37 10.70
N CYS A 54 10.39 0.38 11.55
CA CYS A 54 11.16 0.59 12.78
C CYS A 54 12.66 0.38 12.60
N HIS A 55 13.08 -0.55 11.72
CA HIS A 55 14.50 -0.94 11.63
C HIS A 55 15.24 -0.29 10.46
N THR A 56 14.58 -0.04 9.32
CA THR A 56 15.25 0.40 8.09
C THR A 56 15.66 1.89 8.07
N ARG A 57 15.18 2.72 9.03
CA ARG A 57 15.48 4.17 9.14
C ARG A 57 15.52 4.88 7.78
N VAL A 58 14.38 4.88 7.11
CA VAL A 58 14.21 5.45 5.76
C VAL A 58 14.45 6.97 5.80
N SER A 59 15.28 7.49 4.88
CA SER A 59 15.58 8.92 4.79
C SER A 59 15.64 9.42 3.34
N VAL A 60 15.45 10.73 3.15
CA VAL A 60 15.66 11.39 1.85
C VAL A 60 17.13 11.23 1.43
N GLY A 61 17.37 11.00 0.15
CA GLY A 61 18.69 10.71 -0.43
C GLY A 61 19.10 9.23 -0.36
N MET A 62 18.38 8.40 0.40
CA MET A 62 18.64 6.96 0.46
C MET A 62 18.35 6.31 -0.90
N ARG A 63 19.27 5.46 -1.36
CA ARG A 63 19.09 4.64 -2.55
C ARG A 63 18.40 3.34 -2.17
N PHE A 64 17.42 2.92 -2.95
CA PHE A 64 16.72 1.65 -2.75
C PHE A 64 16.75 0.80 -4.01
N ARG A 65 16.48 -0.49 -3.83
CA ARG A 65 16.27 -1.45 -4.91
C ARG A 65 14.91 -2.08 -4.72
N MET A 66 14.09 -2.09 -5.77
CA MET A 66 12.78 -2.74 -5.77
C MET A 66 12.72 -3.79 -6.86
N LEU A 67 12.00 -4.88 -6.59
CA LEU A 67 11.75 -5.95 -7.54
C LEU A 67 10.35 -5.75 -8.11
N PHE A 68 10.24 -5.77 -9.43
CA PHE A 68 8.96 -5.80 -10.13
C PHE A 68 8.87 -7.04 -11.00
N GLU A 69 7.76 -7.74 -10.91
CA GLU A 69 7.39 -8.76 -11.87
C GLU A 69 6.99 -8.08 -13.19
N THR A 70 7.64 -8.46 -14.27
CA THR A 70 7.31 -7.99 -15.62
C THR A 70 6.29 -8.91 -16.27
N GLU A 71 5.68 -8.45 -17.37
CA GLU A 71 4.66 -9.22 -18.09
C GLU A 71 5.16 -10.59 -18.60
N GLU A 72 6.46 -10.76 -18.79
CA GLU A 72 7.11 -12.01 -19.19
C GLU A 72 7.45 -12.92 -18.00
N SER A 73 6.87 -12.67 -16.82
CA SER A 73 7.17 -13.37 -15.56
C SER A 73 8.65 -13.27 -15.11
N SER A 74 9.40 -12.30 -15.67
CA SER A 74 10.78 -12.02 -15.26
C SER A 74 10.80 -10.97 -14.15
N ILE A 75 11.61 -11.18 -13.11
CA ILE A 75 11.78 -10.22 -12.03
C ILE A 75 12.86 -9.19 -12.43
N ARG A 76 12.47 -7.92 -12.60
CA ARG A 76 13.41 -6.82 -12.87
C ARG A 76 13.72 -6.04 -11.61
N ARG A 77 15.00 -5.67 -11.47
CA ARG A 77 15.51 -4.81 -10.40
C ARG A 77 15.48 -3.36 -10.84
N TYR A 78 14.71 -2.55 -10.14
CA TYR A 78 14.68 -1.10 -10.31
C TYR A 78 15.45 -0.46 -9.18
N MET A 79 16.30 0.51 -9.51
CA MET A 79 16.96 1.36 -8.52
C MET A 79 16.28 2.72 -8.50
N GLY A 80 16.10 3.26 -7.31
CA GLY A 80 15.60 4.62 -7.13
C GLY A 80 16.28 5.32 -5.97
N THR A 81 16.02 6.61 -5.87
CA THR A 81 16.42 7.45 -4.74
C THR A 81 15.18 8.04 -4.12
N ILE A 82 15.14 8.04 -2.79
CA ILE A 82 14.06 8.67 -2.02
C ILE A 82 14.22 10.19 -2.12
N THR A 83 13.20 10.86 -2.65
CA THR A 83 13.17 12.31 -2.85
C THR A 83 12.38 13.04 -1.77
N GLY A 84 11.51 12.32 -1.05
CA GLY A 84 10.71 12.90 0.02
C GLY A 84 10.00 11.83 0.85
N ILE A 85 9.60 12.21 2.05
CA ILE A 85 8.76 11.38 2.94
C ILE A 85 7.63 12.28 3.43
N SER A 86 6.39 11.89 3.12
CA SER A 86 5.18 12.63 3.50
C SER A 86 3.95 11.75 3.35
N ASP A 87 2.95 11.93 4.21
CA ASP A 87 1.65 11.26 4.09
C ASP A 87 1.00 11.52 2.73
N LEU A 88 0.34 10.51 2.15
CA LEU A 88 -0.36 10.63 0.87
C LEU A 88 -1.60 11.53 0.99
N ASP A 89 -2.36 11.37 2.06
CA ASP A 89 -3.54 12.16 2.37
C ASP A 89 -3.52 12.47 3.88
N PRO A 90 -2.81 13.52 4.31
CA PRO A 90 -2.68 13.87 5.72
C PRO A 90 -4.00 14.33 6.36
N VAL A 91 -5.01 14.71 5.56
CA VAL A 91 -6.31 15.16 6.08
C VAL A 91 -7.15 13.97 6.50
N ARG A 92 -7.19 12.90 5.67
CA ARG A 92 -7.99 11.70 5.95
C ARG A 92 -7.22 10.65 6.75
N TRP A 93 -5.91 10.54 6.55
CA TRP A 93 -5.06 9.50 7.11
C TRP A 93 -3.74 10.06 7.66
N PRO A 94 -3.79 10.88 8.72
CA PRO A 94 -2.58 11.43 9.32
C PRO A 94 -1.68 10.32 9.87
N ASN A 95 -0.37 10.46 9.66
CA ASN A 95 0.67 9.50 10.05
C ASN A 95 0.57 8.13 9.35
N SER A 96 -0.11 8.07 8.21
CA SER A 96 -0.18 6.83 7.43
C SER A 96 1.12 6.56 6.69
N HIS A 97 1.71 5.39 6.92
CA HIS A 97 2.86 4.94 6.16
C HIS A 97 2.51 4.49 4.73
N TRP A 98 1.23 4.42 4.37
CA TRP A 98 0.77 4.03 3.05
C TRP A 98 1.27 5.01 1.98
N ARG A 99 2.15 4.52 1.10
CA ARG A 99 2.75 5.30 0.00
C ARG A 99 3.40 6.62 0.48
N SER A 100 3.96 6.60 1.69
CA SER A 100 4.56 7.77 2.33
C SER A 100 5.94 8.15 1.77
N VAL A 101 6.56 7.29 0.96
CA VAL A 101 7.89 7.51 0.37
C VAL A 101 7.74 7.98 -1.07
N LYS A 102 8.20 9.21 -1.35
CA LYS A 102 8.32 9.76 -2.71
C LYS A 102 9.68 9.38 -3.31
N ASN A 103 9.67 9.03 -4.58
CA ASN A 103 10.86 8.62 -5.32
C ASN A 103 10.95 9.32 -6.68
N ALA A 104 12.17 9.43 -7.20
CA ALA A 104 12.44 10.07 -8.50
C ALA A 104 11.97 9.25 -9.72
N VAL A 105 11.58 7.99 -9.50
CA VAL A 105 11.00 7.09 -10.50
C VAL A 105 9.61 6.77 -9.97
N GLU A 106 8.52 7.21 -10.61
CA GLU A 106 7.13 7.12 -10.13
C GLU A 106 6.68 5.68 -9.78
N VAL A 107 7.09 5.17 -8.62
CA VAL A 107 6.73 3.82 -8.21
C VAL A 107 6.53 3.78 -6.70
N CYS A 108 5.26 3.69 -6.29
CA CYS A 108 4.87 3.73 -4.89
C CYS A 108 5.52 2.62 -4.07
N LEU A 109 6.36 3.01 -3.11
CA LEU A 109 6.94 2.09 -2.14
C LEU A 109 6.04 2.01 -0.90
N ILE A 110 5.53 0.81 -0.64
CA ILE A 110 5.70 0.26 0.69
C ILE A 110 6.98 -0.54 0.58
N LEU A 111 7.98 -0.16 1.35
CA LEU A 111 9.32 -0.72 1.25
C LEU A 111 9.26 -2.25 1.41
N TRP A 112 9.64 -2.94 0.34
CA TRP A 112 10.04 -4.35 0.37
C TRP A 112 11.55 -4.45 0.46
#